data_AF-A0A9P3PNE1-F1
#
_entry.id   AF-A0A9P3PNE1-F1
#
_cell.length_a   1.000
_cell.length_b   1.000
_cell.length_c   1.000
_cell.angle_alpha   90.00
_cell.angle_beta   90.00
_cell.angle_gamma   90.00
#
_symmetry.space_group_name_H-M   'P 1'
#
loop_
_entity.id
_entity.type
_entity.pdbx_description
1 polymer ?
#
loop_
_entity_poly.entity_id
_entity_poly.type
_entity_poly.pdbx_seq_one_letter_code
_entity_poly.pdbx_strand_id
1 'polypeptide(L)'
;MHYYNIILTDLINRHHLQAQYHTQPHHTQRGVVYVATIFVNDLTARGEDYDRGKAQEKAAHDAIGRLETQGFRRRHFKTDLNNIAKKYRLLVRYENSYEGTPDRRTHKSTVTINGTPEGSLGIASREIFAEELAAKTVVESLEARGYRLR
;
A
#
# COMPACT_ATOMS: atom_id res chain seq x y z
N MET A 1 1.12 -2.23 9.72
CA MET A 1 0.80 -1.30 8.62
C MET A 1 -0.07 -2.05 7.61
N HIS A 2 -1.19 -1.49 7.13
CA HIS A 2 -2.08 -2.17 6.17
C HIS A 2 -1.84 -1.66 4.76
N TYR A 3 -1.73 -2.57 3.78
CA TYR A 3 -1.34 -2.28 2.41
C TYR A 3 -2.19 -1.18 1.77
N TYR A 4 -3.52 -1.31 1.84
CA TYR A 4 -4.44 -0.37 1.21
C TYR A 4 -4.35 1.04 1.80
N ASN A 5 -4.04 1.19 3.08
CA ASN A 5 -3.84 2.52 3.68
C ASN A 5 -2.61 3.22 3.10
N ILE A 6 -1.52 2.48 2.84
CA ILE A 6 -0.30 3.03 2.25
C ILE A 6 -0.56 3.47 0.80
N ILE A 7 -1.20 2.61 0.01
CA ILE A 7 -1.53 2.92 -1.40
C ILE A 7 -2.52 4.09 -1.50
N LEU A 8 -3.53 4.14 -0.63
CA LEU A 8 -4.47 5.26 -0.60
C LEU A 8 -3.77 6.57 -0.25
N THR A 9 -2.85 6.55 0.72
CA THR A 9 -2.06 7.74 1.10
C THR A 9 -1.22 8.24 -0.06
N ASP A 10 -0.54 7.34 -0.79
CA ASP A 10 0.21 7.69 -2.00
C ASP A 10 -0.69 8.34 -3.06
N LEU A 11 -1.84 7.73 -3.33
CA LEU A 11 -2.80 8.20 -4.33
C LEU A 11 -3.33 9.61 -3.98
N ILE A 12 -3.70 9.83 -2.72
CA ILE A 12 -4.15 11.13 -2.21
C ILE A 12 -3.07 12.18 -2.38
N ASN A 13 -1.84 11.89 -1.95
CA ASN A 13 -0.73 12.84 -1.99
C ASN A 13 -0.35 13.21 -3.44
N ARG A 14 -0.28 12.22 -4.33
CA ARG A 14 0.09 12.42 -5.74
C ARG A 14 -0.92 13.27 -6.50
N HIS A 15 -2.20 13.13 -6.17
CA HIS A 15 -3.28 13.85 -6.83
C HIS A 15 -3.75 15.07 -6.03
N HIS A 16 -3.05 15.43 -4.95
CA HIS A 16 -3.38 16.56 -4.09
C HIS A 16 -4.83 16.55 -3.60
N LEU A 17 -5.36 15.37 -3.29
CA LEU A 17 -6.73 15.20 -2.82
C LEU A 17 -6.84 15.56 -1.33
N GLN A 18 -8.01 16.02 -0.90
CA GLN A 18 -8.29 16.23 0.50
C GLN A 18 -8.96 14.99 1.07
N ALA A 19 -8.46 14.49 2.20
CA ALA A 19 -9.02 13.30 2.83
C ALA A 19 -9.24 13.48 4.33
N GLN A 20 -10.34 12.91 4.82
CA GLN A 20 -10.68 12.85 6.25
C GLN A 20 -11.01 11.41 6.63
N TYR A 21 -10.52 10.99 7.80
CA TYR A 21 -10.59 9.61 8.27
C TYR A 21 -11.37 9.55 9.58
N HIS A 22 -12.40 8.72 9.61
CA HIS A 22 -13.23 8.53 10.79
C HIS A 22 -13.35 7.03 11.09
N THR A 23 -13.21 6.63 12.34
CA THR A 23 -13.46 5.25 12.76
C THR A 23 -14.19 5.26 14.09
N GLN A 24 -15.37 4.67 14.13
CA GLN A 24 -16.23 4.66 15.31
C GLN A 24 -16.63 3.23 15.69
N PRO A 25 -16.67 2.91 17.00
CA PRO A 25 -17.29 1.67 17.45
C PRO A 25 -18.81 1.78 17.33
N HIS A 26 -19.45 0.67 16.98
CA HIS A 26 -20.89 0.50 16.92
C HIS A 26 -21.27 -0.75 17.70
N HIS A 27 -22.13 -0.59 18.70
CA HIS A 27 -22.56 -1.68 19.56
C HIS A 27 -23.70 -2.45 18.88
N THR A 28 -23.47 -3.72 18.59
CA THR A 28 -24.47 -4.64 18.06
C THR A 28 -24.85 -5.67 19.11
N GLN A 29 -25.95 -6.40 18.89
CA GLN A 29 -26.34 -7.52 19.77
C GLN A 29 -25.28 -8.63 19.86
N ARG A 30 -24.33 -8.68 18.90
CA ARG A 30 -23.27 -9.69 18.81
C ARG A 30 -21.90 -9.21 19.31
N GLY A 31 -21.80 -7.94 19.74
CA GLY A 31 -20.56 -7.32 20.18
C GLY A 31 -20.27 -5.97 19.52
N VAL A 32 -19.07 -5.44 19.75
CA VAL A 32 -18.62 -4.17 19.17
C VAL A 32 -18.10 -4.41 17.76
N VAL A 33 -18.67 -3.68 16.80
CA VAL A 33 -18.21 -3.63 15.41
C VAL A 33 -17.58 -2.27 15.17
N TYR A 34 -16.46 -2.21 14.44
CA TYR A 34 -15.85 -0.95 14.02
C TYR A 34 -16.31 -0.57 12.63
N VAL A 35 -16.75 0.68 12.49
CA VAL A 35 -17.10 1.28 11.20
C VAL A 35 -16.06 2.34 10.87
N ALA A 36 -15.25 2.09 9.84
CA ALA A 36 -14.33 3.06 9.29
C ALA A 36 -14.95 3.74 8.07
N THR A 37 -14.87 5.07 8.02
CA THR A 37 -15.34 5.88 6.90
C THR A 37 -14.22 6.81 6.46
N ILE A 38 -13.97 6.85 5.16
CA ILE A 38 -12.96 7.72 4.54
C ILE A 38 -13.68 8.63 3.56
N PHE A 39 -13.50 9.93 3.73
CA PHE A 39 -13.97 10.95 2.81
C PHE A 39 -12.77 11.41 1.98
N VAL A 40 -12.85 11.35 0.66
CA VAL A 40 -11.82 11.87 -0.26
C VAL A 40 -12.51 12.80 -1.25
N ASN A 41 -12.33 14.12 -1.09
CA ASN A 41 -13.16 15.13 -1.75
C ASN A 41 -14.66 14.80 -1.58
N ASP A 42 -15.39 14.60 -2.69
CA ASP A 42 -16.82 14.27 -2.70
C ASP A 42 -17.11 12.76 -2.59
N LEU A 43 -16.06 11.92 -2.53
CA LEU A 43 -16.21 10.48 -2.37
C LEU A 43 -16.29 10.09 -0.89
N THR A 44 -17.24 9.21 -0.59
CA THR A 44 -17.31 8.52 0.70
C THR A 44 -17.10 7.03 0.48
N ALA A 45 -16.19 6.45 1.26
CA ALA A 45 -15.89 5.02 1.28
C ALA A 45 -16.04 4.48 2.70
N ARG A 46 -16.49 3.23 2.83
CA ARG A 46 -16.81 2.64 4.15
C ARG A 46 -16.33 1.20 4.26
N GLY A 47 -15.87 0.84 5.45
CA GLY A 47 -15.49 -0.51 5.83
C GLY A 47 -15.99 -0.86 7.22
N GLU A 48 -16.37 -2.11 7.40
CA GLU A 48 -16.96 -2.61 8.65
C GLU A 48 -16.35 -3.96 9.02
N ASP A 49 -15.89 -4.09 10.26
CA ASP A 49 -15.29 -5.31 10.80
C ASP A 49 -15.28 -5.32 12.34
N TYR A 50 -15.14 -6.48 12.98
CA TYR A 50 -14.95 -6.60 14.43
C TYR A 50 -13.52 -6.19 14.84
N ASP A 51 -12.55 -6.25 13.92
CA ASP A 51 -11.23 -5.70 14.12
C ASP A 51 -11.12 -4.28 13.54
N ARG A 52 -10.65 -3.33 14.36
CA ARG A 52 -10.52 -1.92 13.96
C ARG A 52 -9.61 -1.74 12.74
N GLY A 53 -8.50 -2.47 12.67
CA GLY A 53 -7.55 -2.40 11.55
C GLY A 53 -8.16 -2.94 10.27
N LYS A 54 -8.93 -4.03 10.35
CA LYS A 54 -9.66 -4.61 9.21
C LYS A 54 -10.78 -3.70 8.70
N ALA A 55 -11.52 -3.04 9.58
CA ALA A 55 -12.52 -2.05 9.18
C ALA A 55 -11.86 -0.92 8.36
N GLN A 56 -10.73 -0.40 8.83
CA GLN A 56 -9.95 0.63 8.12
C GLN A 56 -9.40 0.12 6.78
N GLU A 57 -8.86 -1.10 6.76
CA GLU A 57 -8.35 -1.74 5.54
C GLU A 57 -9.44 -1.89 4.46
N LYS A 58 -10.66 -2.29 4.86
CA LYS A 58 -11.81 -2.37 3.96
C LYS A 58 -12.24 -1.01 3.44
N ALA A 59 -12.29 0.01 4.30
CA ALA A 59 -12.63 1.38 3.90
C ALA A 59 -11.62 1.93 2.89
N ALA A 60 -10.33 1.69 3.12
CA ALA A 60 -9.28 2.13 2.19
C ALA A 60 -9.33 1.39 0.85
N HIS A 61 -9.64 0.09 0.85
CA HIS A 61 -9.84 -0.66 -0.38
C HIS A 61 -11.02 -0.11 -1.21
N ASP A 62 -12.16 0.18 -0.57
CA ASP A 62 -13.32 0.81 -1.22
C ASP A 62 -12.98 2.22 -1.76
N ALA A 63 -12.24 3.02 -0.98
CA ALA A 63 -11.81 4.36 -1.42
C ALA A 63 -10.93 4.32 -2.67
N ILE A 64 -9.95 3.41 -2.73
CA ILE A 64 -9.08 3.22 -3.90
C ILE A 64 -9.92 2.87 -5.12
N GLY A 65 -10.82 1.88 -5.01
CA GLY A 65 -11.66 1.46 -6.12
C GLY A 65 -12.51 2.60 -6.68
N ARG A 66 -13.09 3.42 -5.81
CA ARG A 66 -13.88 4.60 -6.21
C ARG A 66 -13.06 5.72 -6.84
N LEU A 67 -11.83 5.95 -6.36
CA LEU A 67 -10.93 6.91 -6.97
C LEU A 67 -10.49 6.45 -8.36
N GLU A 68 -10.24 5.15 -8.53
CA GLU A 68 -9.92 4.56 -9.83
C GLU A 68 -11.05 4.72 -10.86
N THR A 69 -12.32 4.60 -10.46
CA THR A 69 -13.46 4.86 -11.37
C THR A 69 -13.59 6.32 -11.78
N GLN A 70 -13.10 7.26 -10.97
CA GLN A 70 -13.01 8.69 -11.31
C GLN A 70 -11.76 9.04 -12.14
N GLY A 71 -10.95 8.05 -12.50
CA GLY A 71 -9.75 8.24 -13.34
C GLY A 71 -8.47 8.51 -12.55
N PHE A 72 -8.50 8.52 -11.22
CA PHE A 72 -7.30 8.59 -10.39
C PHE A 72 -6.61 7.23 -10.37
N ARG A 73 -5.52 7.09 -11.12
CA ARG A 73 -4.81 5.80 -11.25
C ARG A 73 -3.73 5.67 -10.18
N ARG A 74 -3.82 4.60 -9.38
CA ARG A 74 -2.71 4.20 -8.51
C ARG A 74 -1.47 3.82 -9.33
N ARG A 75 -0.30 3.92 -8.69
CA ARG A 75 0.93 3.38 -9.24
C ARG A 75 0.97 1.86 -9.05
N HIS A 76 1.70 1.21 -9.94
CA HIS A 76 2.11 -0.17 -9.79
C HIS A 76 3.63 -0.17 -9.65
N PHE A 77 4.12 -0.11 -8.41
CA PHE A 77 5.53 0.15 -8.10
C PHE A 77 6.45 -0.96 -8.60
N LYS A 78 6.03 -2.23 -8.60
CA LYS A 78 6.81 -3.29 -9.25
C LYS A 78 6.97 -3.04 -10.75
N THR A 79 5.90 -2.60 -11.42
CA THR A 79 5.93 -2.28 -12.85
C THR A 79 6.82 -1.06 -13.11
N ASP A 80 6.67 -0.01 -12.31
CA ASP A 80 7.49 1.20 -12.39
C ASP A 80 8.98 0.88 -12.16
N LEU A 81 9.30 0.08 -11.14
CA LEU A 81 10.66 -0.36 -10.85
C LEU A 81 11.26 -1.15 -12.03
N ASN A 82 10.51 -2.09 -12.59
CA ASN A 82 10.95 -2.87 -13.75
C ASN A 82 11.20 -1.96 -14.97
N ASN A 83 10.36 -0.96 -15.18
CA ASN A 83 10.51 -0.01 -16.28
C ASN A 83 11.75 0.90 -16.10
N ILE A 84 11.97 1.42 -14.88
CA ILE A 84 13.19 2.17 -14.54
C ILE A 84 14.41 1.29 -14.74
N ALA A 85 14.40 0.07 -14.20
CA ALA A 85 15.50 -0.87 -14.32
C ALA A 85 15.85 -1.19 -15.76
N LYS A 86 14.84 -1.43 -16.61
CA LYS A 86 15.04 -1.65 -18.05
C LYS A 86 15.66 -0.43 -18.74
N LYS A 87 15.16 0.77 -18.46
CA LYS A 87 15.65 2.03 -19.07
C LYS A 87 17.12 2.29 -18.73
N TYR A 88 17.51 2.07 -17.47
CA TYR A 88 18.84 2.38 -16.96
C TYR A 88 19.75 1.15 -16.84
N ARG A 89 19.34 0.00 -17.38
CA ARG A 89 20.07 -1.29 -17.34
C ARG A 89 20.47 -1.71 -15.92
N LEU A 90 19.58 -1.50 -14.96
CA LEU A 90 19.77 -1.93 -13.58
C LEU A 90 19.30 -3.38 -13.42
N LEU A 91 20.04 -4.17 -12.63
CA LEU A 91 19.65 -5.52 -12.24
C LEU A 91 18.84 -5.47 -10.94
N VAL A 92 17.55 -5.81 -11.01
CA VAL A 92 16.65 -5.87 -9.84
C VAL A 92 16.49 -7.31 -9.39
N ARG A 93 16.58 -7.58 -8.08
CA ARG A 93 16.18 -8.87 -7.49
C ARG A 93 15.34 -8.66 -6.24
N TYR A 94 14.41 -9.58 -6.02
CA TYR A 94 13.58 -9.64 -4.83
C TYR A 94 14.00 -10.84 -4.00
N GLU A 95 14.16 -10.64 -2.70
CA GLU A 95 14.39 -11.68 -1.72
C GLU A 95 13.26 -11.62 -0.68
N ASN A 96 12.45 -12.68 -0.63
CA ASN A 96 11.32 -12.76 0.28
C ASN A 96 11.66 -13.64 1.47
N SER A 97 11.29 -13.18 2.65
CA SER A 97 11.38 -13.94 3.89
C SER A 97 10.10 -13.77 4.70
N TYR A 98 9.95 -14.61 5.72
CA TYR A 98 8.82 -14.56 6.63
C TYR A 98 9.33 -14.60 8.07
N GLU A 99 8.75 -13.75 8.90
CA GLU A 99 9.02 -13.70 10.33
C GLU A 99 7.72 -13.95 11.10
N GLY A 100 7.79 -14.60 12.26
CA GLY A 100 6.63 -14.88 13.13
C GLY A 100 6.02 -16.28 12.97
N THR A 101 4.98 -16.54 13.77
CA THR A 101 4.24 -17.81 13.77
C THR A 101 3.29 -17.90 12.58
N PRO A 102 2.81 -19.10 12.18
CA PRO A 102 1.84 -19.26 11.09
C PRO A 102 0.62 -18.33 11.18
N ASP A 103 0.11 -18.11 12.39
CA ASP A 103 -1.07 -17.27 12.63
C ASP A 103 -0.76 -15.76 12.63
N ARG A 104 0.52 -15.38 12.64
CA ARG A 104 1.00 -13.98 12.71
C ARG A 104 2.22 -13.76 11.81
N ARG A 105 2.21 -14.34 10.61
CA ARG A 105 3.33 -14.18 9.67
C ARG A 105 3.41 -12.73 9.20
N THR A 106 4.60 -12.17 9.31
CA THR A 106 4.99 -10.94 8.64
C THR A 106 5.79 -11.33 7.41
N HIS A 107 5.26 -11.00 6.23
CA HIS A 107 5.95 -11.19 4.97
C HIS A 107 6.89 -10.03 4.74
N LYS A 108 8.18 -10.31 4.55
CA LYS A 108 9.21 -9.31 4.30
C LYS A 108 9.75 -9.50 2.90
N SER A 109 9.86 -8.42 2.15
CA SER A 109 10.50 -8.42 0.84
C SER A 109 11.64 -7.41 0.85
N THR A 110 12.80 -7.83 0.36
CA THR A 110 13.99 -7.01 0.18
C THR A 110 14.30 -6.91 -1.30
N VAL A 111 14.47 -5.68 -1.80
CA VAL A 111 14.84 -5.38 -3.17
C VAL A 111 16.31 -5.00 -3.22
N THR A 112 17.06 -5.68 -4.08
CA THR A 112 18.45 -5.35 -4.40
C THR A 112 18.56 -4.79 -5.82
N ILE A 113 19.39 -3.77 -5.99
CA ILE A 113 19.73 -3.16 -7.29
C ILE A 113 21.23 -3.34 -7.51
N ASN A 114 21.62 -3.98 -8.61
CA ASN A 114 23.01 -4.29 -8.95
C ASN A 114 23.77 -5.01 -7.80
N GLY A 115 23.06 -5.81 -7.01
CA GLY A 115 23.61 -6.54 -5.87
C GLY A 115 23.67 -5.74 -4.55
N THR A 116 23.26 -4.47 -4.53
CA THR A 116 23.17 -3.67 -3.31
C THR A 116 21.72 -3.66 -2.80
N PRO A 117 21.47 -3.96 -1.51
CA PRO A 117 20.12 -3.83 -0.93
C PRO A 117 19.73 -2.35 -0.86
N GLU A 118 18.59 -2.03 -1.47
CA GLU A 118 18.11 -0.64 -1.64
C GLU A 118 16.78 -0.39 -0.94
N GLY A 119 16.02 -1.44 -0.63
CA GLY A 119 14.79 -1.32 0.14
C GLY A 119 14.36 -2.65 0.74
N SER A 120 13.83 -2.62 1.96
CA SER A 120 13.23 -3.79 2.61
C SER A 120 11.96 -3.36 3.31
N LEU A 121 10.86 -4.08 3.11
CA LEU A 121 9.62 -3.81 3.82
C LEU A 121 8.90 -5.08 4.24
N GLY A 122 8.44 -5.08 5.50
CA GLY A 122 7.64 -6.14 6.10
C GLY A 122 6.16 -5.74 6.23
N ILE A 123 5.25 -6.65 5.89
CA ILE A 123 3.81 -6.48 6.10
C ILE A 123 3.15 -7.76 6.60
N ALA A 124 2.25 -7.62 7.57
CA ALA A 124 1.47 -8.70 8.16
C ALA A 124 0.24 -9.09 7.30
N SER A 125 0.42 -9.13 5.97
CA SER A 125 -0.68 -9.42 5.03
C SER A 125 -0.29 -10.52 4.05
N ARG A 126 -0.15 -10.22 2.77
CA ARG A 126 0.27 -11.16 1.72
C ARG A 126 1.66 -10.80 1.23
N GLU A 127 2.41 -11.80 0.80
CA GLU A 127 3.73 -11.65 0.19
C GLU A 127 3.74 -10.64 -0.98
N ILE A 128 2.73 -10.72 -1.85
CA ILE A 128 2.56 -9.80 -2.99
C ILE A 128 2.55 -8.32 -2.55
N PHE A 129 1.98 -8.03 -1.38
CA PHE A 129 1.94 -6.68 -0.83
C PHE A 129 3.27 -6.25 -0.22
N ALA A 130 4.08 -7.19 0.29
CA ALA A 130 5.43 -6.91 0.77
C ALA A 130 6.33 -6.47 -0.40
N GLU A 131 6.27 -7.19 -1.51
CA GLU A 131 7.05 -6.89 -2.72
C GLU A 131 6.67 -5.53 -3.32
N GLU A 132 5.36 -5.26 -3.45
CA GLU A 132 4.87 -3.99 -4.01
C GLU A 132 5.33 -2.79 -3.17
N LEU A 133 5.32 -2.92 -1.85
CA LEU A 133 5.77 -1.83 -0.97
C LEU A 133 7.29 -1.72 -0.89
N ALA A 134 8.03 -2.83 -0.95
CA ALA A 134 9.48 -2.79 -1.08
C ALA A 134 9.88 -2.12 -2.40
N ALA A 135 9.17 -2.41 -3.49
CA ALA A 135 9.33 -1.74 -4.77
C ALA A 135 9.01 -0.24 -4.67
N LYS A 136 7.96 0.17 -3.93
CA LYS A 136 7.64 1.58 -3.68
C LYS A 136 8.83 2.33 -3.10
N THR A 137 9.41 1.82 -2.01
CA THR A 137 10.57 2.44 -1.35
C THR A 137 11.75 2.61 -2.31
N VAL A 138 12.03 1.59 -3.13
CA VAL A 138 13.14 1.65 -4.09
C VAL A 138 12.85 2.59 -5.24
N VAL A 139 11.62 2.63 -5.76
CA VAL A 139 11.20 3.58 -6.79
C VAL A 139 11.34 5.02 -6.29
N GLU A 140 10.88 5.32 -5.09
CA GLU A 140 11.00 6.65 -4.49
C GLU A 140 12.49 7.05 -4.30
N SER A 141 13.33 6.13 -3.83
CA SER A 141 14.78 6.32 -3.72
C SER A 141 15.46 6.55 -5.08
N LEU A 142 15.07 5.80 -6.10
CA LEU A 142 15.59 5.95 -7.48
C LEU A 142 15.13 7.29 -8.08
N GLU A 143 13.86 7.67 -7.91
CA GLU A 143 13.31 8.94 -8.40
C GLU A 143 14.00 10.14 -7.74
N ALA A 144 14.29 10.06 -6.44
CA ALA A 144 15.05 11.07 -5.69
C ALA A 144 16.50 11.21 -6.21
N ARG A 145 17.09 10.13 -6.71
CA ARG A 145 18.42 10.13 -7.36
C ARG A 145 18.38 10.52 -8.84
N GLY A 146 17.21 10.80 -9.40
CA GLY A 146 17.04 11.27 -10.78
C GLY A 146 16.71 10.18 -11.81
N TYR A 147 16.51 8.92 -11.39
CA TYR A 147 16.08 7.84 -12.27
C TYR A 147 14.57 7.93 -12.50
N ARG A 148 14.15 8.42 -13.68
CA ARG A 148 12.74 8.72 -13.98
C ARG A 148 12.23 7.90 -15.16
N LEU A 149 10.94 7.56 -15.12
CA LEU A 149 10.25 6.89 -16.23
C LEU A 149 10.14 7.77 -17.49
N ARG A 150 10.20 9.10 -17.36
CA ARG A 150 10.20 10.07 -18.47
C ARG A 150 11.59 10.22 -19.06
#